data_AF-A0A7G2M6Z4-F1
#
_entry.id   AF-A0A7G2M6Z4-F1
#
_cell.length_a   1.000
_cell.length_b   1.000
_cell.length_c   1.000
_cell.angle_alpha   90.00
_cell.angle_beta   90.00
_cell.angle_gamma   90.00
#
_symmetry.space_group_name_H-M   'P 1'
#
loop_
_entity.id
_entity.type
_entity.pdbx_description
1 polymer ?
#
loop_
_entity_poly.entity_id
_entity_poly.type
_entity_poly.pdbx_seq_one_letter_code
_entity_poly.pdbx_strand_id
1 'polypeptide(L)'
;MTRRSTFAEKILNAPAGSIVYIEPDIVLSHDNSARVRKLFQKMGGENVLHPDRLVVVLDRKMTGTVNNMIQDYNSIHDFMEEQCVEHFFDCDKGICHQVLAGFLHQGLVVVGSDSHTCTAGALDCFAVGLNKTETAYLWKTGKMWFRVPETVKITLSGKFREGVYAKDLALHILGMLRDEDVDYTLVEYHGEGVKELSISDRMTIANISAEAGLKTSVFPPDDRLADYFGDYAVQGVWADENAVYHKEFTLDLGQVMPLVMVTHQLNDVKSVAEAEMLEIQQGLIGACSNGRIEDLRVVARILEGKRLASGFQLSVIPASYDIYIQAREEGLVDKITKAGASVLGASCGPCLGSSHMLNADTKRFITTTNSNSMQRMSEVGVEKYIASPATVAATALTGKLSAEVEYSGEVYGYWATPVVAVRIDECDDRRRGYVWNYTDVNHISSGQLFEEKQSYRISIEDSRAMVPHLLAGLDASFATRVESGDIILAGEDFGCGKLIKHAAIGLVEAGVKAVIVKSVNRNFFRMALNHGLLIIVAPEIIEAYRSGDAVIVDISDGKVNVNEKEYCLPEYNPIILEMIAKKGIMGL
;
A
#
# COMPACT_ATOMS: atom_id res chain seq x y z
N MET A 1 -7.92 35.37 0.26
CA MET A 1 -6.93 34.76 1.19
C MET A 1 -6.31 33.61 0.43
N THR A 2 -4.99 33.60 0.24
CA THR A 2 -4.28 32.44 -0.31
C THR A 2 -4.56 31.24 0.60
N ARG A 3 -5.07 30.16 0.01
CA ARG A 3 -5.42 28.94 0.72
C ARG A 3 -4.14 28.31 1.26
N ARG A 4 -4.11 28.01 2.57
CA ARG A 4 -2.97 27.37 3.24
C ARG A 4 -3.05 25.89 2.93
N SER A 5 -2.19 25.41 2.04
CA SER A 5 -2.36 24.08 1.46
C SER A 5 -1.19 23.17 1.75
N THR A 6 -1.53 21.92 2.08
CA THR A 6 -0.58 20.81 2.17
C THR A 6 -0.06 20.44 0.76
N PHE A 7 0.96 19.59 0.69
CA PHE A 7 1.45 19.02 -0.57
C PHE A 7 0.30 18.38 -1.37
N ALA A 8 -0.52 17.56 -0.71
CA ALA A 8 -1.62 16.84 -1.35
C ALA A 8 -2.65 17.80 -1.98
N GLU A 9 -3.02 18.85 -1.25
CA GLU A 9 -3.97 19.84 -1.73
C GLU A 9 -3.41 20.68 -2.89
N LYS A 10 -2.10 20.97 -2.87
CA LYS A 10 -1.42 21.71 -3.95
C LYS A 10 -1.28 20.88 -5.22
N ILE A 11 -0.74 19.67 -5.11
CA ILE A 11 -0.46 18.82 -6.28
C ILE A 11 -1.75 18.31 -6.94
N LEU A 12 -2.82 18.11 -6.17
CA LEU A 12 -4.13 17.72 -6.70
C LEU A 12 -5.06 18.93 -6.94
N ASN A 13 -4.60 20.13 -6.61
CA ASN A 13 -5.31 21.41 -6.79
C ASN A 13 -6.76 21.41 -6.25
N ALA A 14 -6.98 20.84 -5.06
CA ALA A 14 -8.31 20.70 -4.46
C ALA A 14 -8.24 20.52 -2.93
N PRO A 15 -9.34 20.77 -2.18
CA PRO A 15 -9.40 20.48 -0.73
C PRO A 15 -9.34 19.00 -0.41
N ALA A 16 -8.72 18.69 0.73
CA ALA A 16 -8.82 17.37 1.34
C ALA A 16 -10.28 16.92 1.41
N GLY A 17 -10.54 15.65 1.11
CA GLY A 17 -11.89 15.09 1.01
C GLY A 17 -12.54 15.21 -0.37
N SER A 18 -12.09 16.12 -1.24
CA SER A 18 -12.65 16.29 -2.59
C SER A 18 -12.31 15.11 -3.50
N ILE A 19 -13.18 14.76 -4.45
CA ILE A 19 -12.88 13.75 -5.47
C ILE A 19 -12.53 14.44 -6.79
N VAL A 20 -11.25 14.41 -7.14
CA VAL A 20 -10.69 14.98 -8.37
C VAL A 20 -10.55 13.91 -9.46
N TYR A 21 -10.51 14.35 -10.71
CA TYR A 21 -10.29 13.49 -11.88
C TYR A 21 -9.08 14.00 -12.65
N ILE A 22 -7.98 13.25 -12.61
CA ILE A 22 -6.65 13.73 -13.01
C ILE A 22 -6.08 12.82 -14.10
N GLU A 23 -5.41 13.44 -15.07
CA GLU A 23 -4.47 12.77 -15.96
C GLU A 23 -3.14 12.58 -15.21
N PRO A 24 -2.71 11.36 -14.90
CA PRO A 24 -1.39 11.15 -14.33
C PRO A 24 -0.29 11.47 -15.35
N ASP A 25 0.85 11.92 -14.86
CA ASP A 25 2.02 12.21 -15.67
C ASP A 25 2.71 10.92 -16.13
N ILE A 26 2.78 9.92 -15.24
CA ILE A 26 3.36 8.60 -15.52
C ILE A 26 2.44 7.49 -15.01
N VAL A 27 2.30 6.45 -15.84
CA VAL A 27 1.55 5.23 -15.53
C VAL A 27 2.50 4.05 -15.52
N LEU A 28 2.73 3.45 -14.35
CA LEU A 28 3.48 2.22 -14.20
C LEU A 28 2.56 1.00 -14.40
N SER A 29 3.03 0.05 -15.21
CA SER A 29 2.54 -1.33 -15.19
C SER A 29 3.70 -2.30 -15.13
N HIS A 30 3.41 -3.57 -14.91
CA HIS A 30 4.44 -4.60 -14.79
C HIS A 30 3.92 -5.94 -15.34
N ASP A 31 4.41 -7.08 -14.87
CA ASP A 31 4.01 -8.43 -15.28
C ASP A 31 2.49 -8.69 -15.28
N ASN A 32 1.73 -7.92 -14.48
CA ASN A 32 0.28 -8.02 -14.47
C ASN A 32 -0.41 -7.43 -15.71
N SER A 33 0.35 -6.80 -16.62
CA SER A 33 -0.12 -6.17 -17.86
C SER A 33 -0.89 -7.15 -18.75
N ALA A 34 -0.55 -8.45 -18.74
CA ALA A 34 -1.30 -9.47 -19.48
C ALA A 34 -2.78 -9.52 -19.06
N ARG A 35 -3.06 -9.31 -17.77
CA ARG A 35 -4.44 -9.26 -17.23
C ARG A 35 -5.07 -7.88 -17.45
N VAL A 36 -4.30 -6.81 -17.31
CA VAL A 36 -4.76 -5.43 -17.58
C VAL A 36 -5.25 -5.33 -19.03
N ARG A 37 -4.47 -5.85 -19.99
CA ARG A 37 -4.84 -5.94 -21.41
C ARG A 37 -6.19 -6.60 -21.64
N LYS A 38 -6.43 -7.77 -21.03
CA LYS A 38 -7.72 -8.49 -21.16
C LYS A 38 -8.90 -7.65 -20.66
N LEU A 39 -8.71 -6.93 -19.55
CA LEU A 39 -9.73 -6.02 -19.01
C LEU A 39 -9.93 -4.80 -19.91
N PHE A 40 -8.84 -4.21 -20.40
CA PHE A 40 -8.85 -3.08 -21.33
C PHE A 40 -9.66 -3.42 -22.59
N GLN A 41 -9.40 -4.58 -23.21
CA GLN A 41 -10.16 -5.08 -24.35
C GLN A 41 -11.63 -5.36 -24.00
N LYS A 42 -11.91 -5.95 -22.84
CA LYS A 42 -13.29 -6.19 -22.36
C LYS A 42 -14.07 -4.88 -22.18
N MET A 43 -13.39 -3.78 -21.85
CA MET A 43 -13.97 -2.44 -21.76
C MET A 43 -14.10 -1.74 -23.12
N GLY A 44 -13.79 -2.42 -24.23
CA GLY A 44 -13.80 -1.84 -25.58
C GLY A 44 -12.61 -0.92 -25.84
N GLY A 45 -11.50 -1.09 -25.13
CA GLY A 45 -10.24 -0.42 -25.42
C GLY A 45 -9.57 -1.03 -26.65
N GLU A 46 -9.22 -0.18 -27.62
CA GLU A 46 -8.51 -0.57 -28.85
C GLU A 46 -7.06 -0.07 -28.82
N ASN A 47 -6.87 1.22 -28.57
CA ASN A 47 -5.56 1.87 -28.46
C ASN A 47 -5.38 2.50 -27.07
N VAL A 48 -4.22 2.28 -26.45
CA VAL A 48 -3.81 2.96 -25.22
C VAL A 48 -3.73 4.45 -25.54
N LEU A 49 -4.42 5.28 -24.74
CA LEU A 49 -4.59 6.71 -25.07
C LEU A 49 -3.28 7.51 -25.00
N HIS A 50 -2.41 7.19 -24.04
CA HIS A 50 -1.13 7.85 -23.79
C HIS A 50 0.00 6.82 -23.62
N PRO A 51 0.45 6.17 -24.71
CA PRO A 51 1.52 5.17 -24.64
C PRO A 51 2.88 5.79 -24.27
N ASP A 52 3.07 7.09 -24.52
CA ASP A 52 4.24 7.89 -24.15
C ASP A 52 4.41 8.01 -22.63
N ARG A 53 3.30 8.02 -21.87
CA ARG A 53 3.28 8.10 -20.40
C ARG A 53 3.32 6.73 -19.71
N LEU A 54 3.22 5.65 -20.48
CA LEU A 54 3.13 4.28 -19.96
C LEU A 54 4.51 3.67 -19.84
N VAL A 55 4.94 3.41 -18.60
CA VAL A 55 6.17 2.67 -18.28
C VAL A 55 5.79 1.24 -17.90
N VAL A 56 6.27 0.26 -18.65
CA VAL A 56 6.02 -1.16 -18.36
C VAL A 56 7.34 -1.85 -18.07
N VAL A 57 7.48 -2.38 -16.85
CA VAL A 57 8.69 -3.10 -16.43
C VAL A 57 8.32 -4.52 -16.05
N LEU A 58 8.87 -5.49 -16.78
CA LEU A 58 8.74 -6.89 -16.44
C LEU A 58 9.80 -7.21 -15.38
N ASP A 59 9.38 -7.46 -14.14
CA ASP A 59 10.30 -7.55 -13.01
C ASP A 59 10.49 -8.98 -12.49
N ARG A 60 9.87 -9.97 -13.14
CA ARG A 60 10.07 -11.41 -12.84
C ARG A 60 11.04 -12.05 -13.80
N LYS A 61 12.08 -12.70 -13.26
CA LYS A 61 12.92 -13.61 -14.04
C LYS A 61 12.21 -14.95 -14.22
N MET A 62 12.14 -15.41 -15.47
CA MET A 62 11.39 -16.59 -15.91
C MET A 62 12.14 -17.92 -15.68
N THR A 63 13.02 -18.01 -14.70
CA THR A 63 13.75 -19.25 -14.42
C THR A 63 12.85 -20.26 -13.72
N GLY A 64 12.54 -21.39 -14.37
CA GLY A 64 11.73 -22.47 -13.78
C GLY A 64 10.21 -22.29 -13.89
N THR A 65 9.73 -21.42 -14.79
CA THR A 65 8.30 -21.08 -14.92
C THR A 65 7.47 -22.08 -15.73
N VAL A 66 6.18 -22.14 -15.42
CA VAL A 66 5.15 -22.92 -16.15
C VAL A 66 4.74 -22.24 -17.47
N ASN A 67 4.29 -23.02 -18.46
CA ASN A 67 3.92 -22.55 -19.81
C ASN A 67 3.00 -21.32 -19.83
N ASN A 68 2.05 -21.20 -18.89
CA ASN A 68 1.09 -20.09 -18.87
C ASN A 68 1.75 -18.73 -18.58
N MET A 69 2.80 -18.67 -17.74
CA MET A 69 3.50 -17.40 -17.48
C MET A 69 4.25 -16.93 -18.73
N ILE A 70 4.86 -17.85 -19.46
CA ILE A 70 5.57 -17.54 -20.72
C ILE A 70 4.58 -16.99 -21.76
N GLN A 71 3.38 -17.55 -21.85
CA GLN A 71 2.33 -17.04 -22.73
C GLN A 71 1.87 -15.63 -22.33
N ASP A 72 1.65 -15.38 -21.03
CA ASP A 72 1.31 -14.04 -20.54
C ASP A 72 2.42 -13.04 -20.90
N TYR A 73 3.69 -13.43 -20.75
CA TYR A 73 4.86 -12.62 -21.09
C TYR A 73 4.90 -12.24 -22.58
N ASN A 74 4.86 -13.22 -23.48
CA ASN A 74 4.83 -12.98 -24.92
C ASN A 74 3.65 -12.08 -25.30
N SER A 75 2.49 -12.29 -24.68
CA SER A 75 1.32 -11.48 -24.95
C SER A 75 1.45 -10.02 -24.48
N ILE A 76 2.33 -9.75 -23.52
CA ILE A 76 2.68 -8.38 -23.14
C ILE A 76 3.60 -7.78 -24.19
N HIS A 77 4.64 -8.49 -24.64
CA HIS A 77 5.52 -8.04 -25.72
C HIS A 77 4.73 -7.65 -26.97
N ASP A 78 3.90 -8.57 -27.47
CA ASP A 78 3.07 -8.34 -28.66
C ASP A 78 2.21 -7.09 -28.47
N PHE A 79 1.59 -6.93 -27.30
CA PHE A 79 0.73 -5.78 -27.02
C PHE A 79 1.51 -4.47 -26.88
N MET A 80 2.69 -4.47 -26.24
CA MET A 80 3.50 -3.25 -26.13
C MET A 80 4.00 -2.79 -27.50
N GLU A 81 4.34 -3.73 -28.38
CA GLU A 81 4.70 -3.44 -29.78
C GLU A 81 3.48 -2.92 -30.57
N GLU A 82 2.34 -3.59 -30.50
CA GLU A 82 1.08 -3.17 -31.14
C GLU A 82 0.66 -1.76 -30.74
N GLN A 83 0.88 -1.39 -29.48
CA GLN A 83 0.46 -0.11 -28.90
C GLN A 83 1.56 0.97 -28.98
N CYS A 84 2.71 0.66 -29.57
CA CYS A 84 3.86 1.56 -29.69
C CYS A 84 4.32 2.14 -28.33
N VAL A 85 4.38 1.31 -27.29
CA VAL A 85 4.84 1.72 -25.96
C VAL A 85 6.37 1.78 -25.94
N GLU A 86 6.94 2.99 -25.90
CA GLU A 86 8.39 3.20 -25.96
C GLU A 86 9.10 2.80 -24.67
N HIS A 87 8.47 3.03 -23.51
CA HIS A 87 9.05 2.78 -22.19
C HIS A 87 8.75 1.37 -21.69
N PHE A 88 9.10 0.37 -22.49
CA PHE A 88 8.95 -1.05 -22.16
C PHE A 88 10.31 -1.70 -21.83
N PHE A 89 10.40 -2.29 -20.65
CA PHE A 89 11.62 -2.88 -20.09
C PHE A 89 11.41 -4.36 -19.75
N ASP A 90 12.29 -5.20 -20.30
CA ASP A 90 12.29 -6.65 -20.08
C ASP A 90 12.86 -7.01 -18.68
N CYS A 91 12.81 -8.31 -18.33
CA CYS A 91 13.25 -8.90 -17.06
C CYS A 91 14.75 -8.81 -16.77
N ASP A 92 15.50 -8.14 -17.63
CA ASP A 92 16.93 -7.89 -17.48
C ASP A 92 17.25 -6.57 -16.78
N LYS A 93 16.29 -5.63 -16.65
CA LYS A 93 16.54 -4.29 -16.08
C LYS A 93 16.48 -4.22 -14.56
N GLY A 94 15.50 -4.90 -13.96
CA GLY A 94 15.31 -4.88 -12.52
C GLY A 94 13.87 -4.67 -12.10
N ILE A 95 13.71 -4.18 -10.88
CA ILE A 95 12.41 -4.06 -10.23
C ILE A 95 11.69 -2.80 -10.68
N CYS A 96 10.39 -2.90 -10.96
CA CYS A 96 9.59 -1.83 -11.54
C CYS A 96 9.73 -0.48 -10.84
N HIS A 97 9.69 -0.43 -9.50
CA HIS A 97 9.84 0.83 -8.75
C HIS A 97 11.25 1.43 -8.83
N GLN A 98 12.28 0.59 -8.92
CA GLN A 98 13.66 1.06 -9.06
C GLN A 98 13.93 1.58 -10.47
N VAL A 99 13.39 0.91 -11.49
CA VAL A 99 13.47 1.35 -12.88
C VAL A 99 12.65 2.62 -13.08
N LEU A 100 11.42 2.67 -12.55
CA LEU A 100 10.53 3.82 -12.60
C LEU A 100 11.20 5.08 -12.06
N ALA A 101 11.95 4.98 -10.95
CA ALA A 101 12.64 6.13 -10.34
C ALA A 101 13.56 6.88 -11.33
N GLY A 102 14.11 6.20 -12.35
CA GLY A 102 14.91 6.85 -13.40
C GLY A 102 14.12 7.69 -14.41
N PHE A 103 12.79 7.64 -14.36
CA PHE A 103 11.88 8.42 -15.23
C PHE A 103 11.16 9.53 -14.48
N LEU A 104 11.38 9.66 -13.18
CA LEU A 104 10.65 10.59 -12.34
C LEU A 104 11.46 11.87 -12.12
N HIS A 105 10.73 12.98 -12.08
CA HIS A 105 11.18 14.26 -11.58
C HIS A 105 10.22 14.74 -10.49
N GLN A 106 10.61 15.75 -9.71
CA GLN A 106 9.80 16.32 -8.65
C GLN A 106 8.45 16.87 -9.13
N GLY A 107 7.42 16.82 -8.29
CA GLY A 107 6.11 17.43 -8.54
C GLY A 107 5.19 16.65 -9.49
N LEU A 108 5.48 15.37 -9.77
CA LEU A 108 4.65 14.54 -10.67
C LEU A 108 3.53 13.78 -9.94
N VAL A 109 2.43 13.55 -10.65
CA VAL A 109 1.37 12.59 -10.28
C VAL A 109 1.66 11.25 -10.96
N VAL A 110 2.05 10.27 -10.16
CA VAL A 110 2.47 8.95 -10.62
C VAL A 110 1.45 7.92 -10.17
N VAL A 111 1.04 7.04 -11.07
CA VAL A 111 0.14 5.94 -10.73
C VAL A 111 0.69 4.63 -11.23
N GLY A 112 0.37 3.52 -10.57
CA GLY A 112 0.93 2.24 -10.99
C GLY A 112 0.07 1.05 -10.62
N SER A 113 0.07 -0.01 -11.44
CA SER A 113 -0.65 -1.26 -11.15
C SER A 113 -0.03 -2.11 -10.02
N ASP A 114 0.60 -1.45 -9.05
CA ASP A 114 1.27 -2.03 -7.89
C ASP A 114 1.16 -1.07 -6.68
N SER A 115 0.94 -1.62 -5.48
CA SER A 115 0.78 -0.84 -4.23
C SER A 115 2.01 -0.01 -3.88
N HIS A 116 3.21 -0.53 -4.17
CA HIS A 116 4.48 0.07 -3.77
C HIS A 116 4.95 1.15 -4.74
N THR A 117 4.10 1.56 -5.69
CA THR A 117 4.29 2.78 -6.50
C THR A 117 4.52 4.01 -5.63
N CYS A 118 4.01 4.02 -4.38
CA CYS A 118 4.27 5.04 -3.37
C CYS A 118 5.76 5.30 -3.09
N THR A 119 6.67 4.39 -3.49
CA THR A 119 8.13 4.61 -3.46
C THR A 119 8.54 5.93 -4.14
N ALA A 120 7.80 6.34 -5.19
CA ALA A 120 8.03 7.59 -5.91
C ALA A 120 7.87 8.86 -5.05
N GLY A 121 7.18 8.78 -3.91
CA GLY A 121 7.09 9.91 -2.97
C GLY A 121 8.43 10.34 -2.35
N ALA A 122 9.46 9.49 -2.43
CA ALA A 122 10.84 9.87 -2.12
C ALA A 122 11.42 10.95 -3.04
N LEU A 123 10.82 11.13 -4.23
CA LEU A 123 11.22 12.06 -5.28
C LEU A 123 10.20 13.21 -5.43
N ASP A 124 9.54 13.62 -4.34
CA ASP A 124 8.54 14.70 -4.36
C ASP A 124 7.34 14.44 -5.29
N CYS A 125 6.97 13.16 -5.50
CA CYS A 125 5.85 12.77 -6.36
C CYS A 125 4.61 12.36 -5.55
N PHE A 126 3.42 12.73 -6.01
CA PHE A 126 2.18 12.12 -5.52
C PHE A 126 1.98 10.78 -6.21
N ALA A 127 2.15 9.68 -5.47
CA ALA A 127 2.24 8.35 -6.06
C ALA A 127 1.18 7.38 -5.55
N VAL A 128 0.41 6.75 -6.46
CA VAL A 128 -0.75 5.92 -6.08
C VAL A 128 -0.74 4.56 -6.74
N GLY A 129 -0.78 3.50 -5.92
CA GLY A 129 -1.09 2.16 -6.38
C GLY A 129 -2.55 1.99 -6.81
N LEU A 130 -2.74 1.39 -7.97
CA LEU A 130 -4.00 1.07 -8.65
C LEU A 130 -4.18 -0.43 -8.81
N ASN A 131 -5.43 -0.87 -8.89
CA ASN A 131 -5.74 -2.24 -9.26
C ASN A 131 -5.79 -2.42 -10.80
N LYS A 132 -5.87 -3.67 -11.26
CA LYS A 132 -5.79 -4.01 -12.69
C LYS A 132 -6.93 -3.44 -13.53
N THR A 133 -8.13 -3.36 -12.96
CA THR A 133 -9.31 -2.80 -13.63
C THR A 133 -9.16 -1.29 -13.79
N GLU A 134 -8.61 -0.63 -12.77
CA GLU A 134 -8.33 0.81 -12.82
C GLU A 134 -7.22 1.13 -13.82
N THR A 135 -6.14 0.33 -13.85
CA THR A 135 -5.10 0.48 -14.88
C THR A 135 -5.69 0.32 -16.27
N ALA A 136 -6.59 -0.66 -16.48
CA ALA A 136 -7.24 -0.87 -17.78
C ALA A 136 -8.15 0.31 -18.18
N TYR A 137 -8.94 0.83 -17.24
CA TYR A 137 -9.73 2.04 -17.47
C TYR A 137 -8.82 3.23 -17.82
N LEU A 138 -7.72 3.41 -17.09
CA LEU A 138 -6.76 4.48 -17.32
C LEU A 138 -6.08 4.36 -18.69
N TRP A 139 -5.74 3.15 -19.15
CA TRP A 139 -5.24 2.93 -20.51
C TRP A 139 -6.24 3.38 -21.59
N LYS A 140 -7.55 3.24 -21.32
CA LYS A 140 -8.63 3.64 -22.23
C LYS A 140 -8.91 5.14 -22.20
N THR A 141 -8.93 5.75 -21.01
CA THR A 141 -9.44 7.12 -20.82
C THR A 141 -8.37 8.17 -20.57
N GLY A 142 -7.14 7.75 -20.24
CA GLY A 142 -6.03 8.61 -19.83
C GLY A 142 -6.21 9.31 -18.48
N LYS A 143 -7.33 9.10 -17.79
CA LYS A 143 -7.68 9.81 -16.55
C LYS A 143 -8.19 8.86 -15.48
N MET A 144 -7.98 9.26 -14.23
CA MET A 144 -8.43 8.49 -13.07
C MET A 144 -8.92 9.42 -11.96
N TRP A 145 -9.90 8.93 -11.19
CA TRP A 145 -10.39 9.64 -10.03
C TRP A 145 -9.54 9.36 -8.79
N PHE A 146 -9.37 10.39 -7.95
CA PHE A 146 -8.69 10.33 -6.66
C PHE A 146 -9.45 11.16 -5.63
N ARG A 147 -9.60 10.63 -4.42
CA ARG A 147 -9.96 11.48 -3.27
C ARG A 147 -8.69 12.17 -2.78
N VAL A 148 -8.71 13.48 -2.61
CA VAL A 148 -7.60 14.25 -2.03
C VAL A 148 -7.44 13.82 -0.57
N PRO A 149 -6.29 13.26 -0.18
CA PRO A 149 -6.11 12.75 1.18
C PRO A 149 -5.88 13.89 2.18
N GLU A 150 -6.42 13.74 3.38
CA GLU A 150 -5.96 14.47 4.56
C GLU A 150 -4.47 14.19 4.77
N THR A 151 -3.75 15.16 5.35
CA THR A 151 -2.29 15.07 5.49
C THR A 151 -1.87 14.97 6.94
N VAL A 152 -1.02 13.99 7.24
CA VAL A 152 -0.32 13.80 8.52
C VAL A 152 1.10 14.34 8.39
N LYS A 153 1.53 15.16 9.34
CA LYS A 153 2.90 15.67 9.39
C LYS A 153 3.74 14.83 10.35
N ILE A 154 4.91 14.39 9.92
CA ILE A 154 5.93 13.81 10.80
C ILE A 154 7.19 14.66 10.75
N THR A 155 7.51 15.30 11.86
CA THR A 155 8.73 16.12 12.00
C THR A 155 9.86 15.26 12.56
N LEU A 156 10.88 15.03 11.73
CA LEU A 156 12.08 14.27 12.07
C LEU A 156 13.19 15.22 12.56
N SER A 157 13.83 14.86 13.68
CA SER A 157 14.95 15.61 14.27
C SER A 157 16.12 14.67 14.58
N GLY A 158 17.31 15.23 14.86
CA GLY A 158 18.47 14.43 15.25
C GLY A 158 19.07 13.59 14.12
N LYS A 159 19.77 12.51 14.49
CA LYS A 159 20.46 11.58 13.56
C LYS A 159 20.28 10.15 14.03
N PHE A 160 20.38 9.19 13.11
CA PHE A 160 20.39 7.78 13.48
C PHE A 160 21.57 7.45 14.38
N ARG A 161 21.31 6.52 15.31
CA ARG A 161 22.34 5.80 16.03
C ARG A 161 23.07 4.81 15.11
N GLU A 162 24.26 4.39 15.53
CA GLU A 162 25.01 3.36 14.83
C GLU A 162 24.21 2.05 14.71
N GLY A 163 24.25 1.39 13.55
CA GLY A 163 23.51 0.15 13.34
C GLY A 163 21.99 0.30 13.18
N VAL A 164 21.47 1.54 13.10
CA VAL A 164 20.05 1.85 12.82
C VAL A 164 19.92 2.41 11.41
N TYR A 165 18.93 1.92 10.65
CA TYR A 165 18.78 2.25 9.23
C TYR A 165 17.34 2.69 8.87
N ALA A 166 17.15 3.18 7.64
CA ALA A 166 15.86 3.67 7.17
C ALA A 166 14.70 2.67 7.29
N LYS A 167 14.98 1.36 7.15
CA LYS A 167 13.98 0.32 7.35
C LYS A 167 13.50 0.27 8.81
N ASP A 168 14.39 0.48 9.77
CA ASP A 168 14.02 0.55 11.19
C ASP A 168 13.16 1.78 11.47
N LEU A 169 13.48 2.95 10.89
CA LEU A 169 12.62 4.13 10.95
C LEU A 169 11.25 3.88 10.33
N ALA A 170 11.19 3.19 9.18
CA ALA A 170 9.93 2.87 8.52
C ALA A 170 9.04 1.96 9.38
N LEU A 171 9.64 0.95 10.04
CA LEU A 171 8.93 0.09 11.00
C LEU A 171 8.51 0.84 12.26
N HIS A 172 9.33 1.80 12.73
CA HIS A 172 8.99 2.66 13.87
C HIS A 172 7.76 3.52 13.53
N ILE A 173 7.75 4.17 12.37
CA ILE A 173 6.60 4.98 11.94
C ILE A 173 5.36 4.08 11.76
N LEU A 174 5.51 2.89 11.17
CA LEU A 174 4.42 1.95 11.00
C LEU A 174 3.77 1.56 12.34
N GLY A 175 4.57 1.26 13.36
CA GLY A 175 4.04 0.96 14.69
C GLY A 175 3.42 2.18 15.37
N MET A 176 4.06 3.35 15.26
CA MET A 176 3.57 4.62 15.82
C MET A 176 2.21 5.03 15.26
N LEU A 177 1.98 4.85 13.96
CA LEU A 177 0.75 5.29 13.29
C LEU A 177 -0.41 4.29 13.36
N ARG A 178 -0.18 3.08 13.85
CA ARG A 178 -1.14 1.97 13.76
C ARG A 178 -2.51 2.29 14.33
N ASP A 179 -2.55 2.80 15.56
CA ASP A 179 -3.78 3.06 16.30
C ASP A 179 -4.22 4.53 16.14
N GLU A 180 -3.68 5.24 15.14
CA GLU A 180 -3.88 6.68 14.92
C GLU A 180 -4.87 7.00 13.81
N ASP A 181 -5.69 6.06 13.32
CA ASP A 181 -6.72 6.29 12.29
C ASP A 181 -6.20 7.09 11.08
N VAL A 182 -5.01 6.71 10.57
CA VAL A 182 -4.34 7.40 9.45
C VAL A 182 -4.66 6.78 8.09
N ASP A 183 -5.65 5.90 8.02
CA ASP A 183 -6.02 5.21 6.78
C ASP A 183 -6.43 6.21 5.68
N TYR A 184 -5.99 5.97 4.44
CA TYR A 184 -6.16 6.88 3.29
C TYR A 184 -5.45 8.25 3.41
N THR A 185 -4.82 8.59 4.53
CA THR A 185 -4.09 9.86 4.65
C THR A 185 -2.77 9.85 3.86
N LEU A 186 -2.18 11.02 3.64
CA LEU A 186 -0.83 11.19 3.11
C LEU A 186 0.10 11.62 4.24
N VAL A 187 1.32 11.08 4.31
CA VAL A 187 2.33 11.55 5.27
C VAL A 187 3.33 12.49 4.60
N GLU A 188 3.53 13.67 5.17
CA GLU A 188 4.64 14.57 4.81
C GLU A 188 5.75 14.48 5.87
N TYR A 189 6.99 14.26 5.41
CA TYR A 189 8.16 14.29 6.28
C TYR A 189 8.80 15.67 6.33
N HIS A 190 8.91 16.23 7.53
CA HIS A 190 9.45 17.56 7.82
C HIS A 190 10.62 17.48 8.81
N GLY A 191 11.28 18.61 9.08
CA GLY A 191 12.31 18.75 10.11
C GLY A 191 13.74 18.49 9.63
N GLU A 192 14.73 18.89 10.42
CA GLU A 192 16.14 18.79 10.02
C GLU A 192 16.63 17.35 9.83
N GLY A 193 16.01 16.37 10.50
CA GLY A 193 16.36 14.95 10.38
C GLY A 193 16.16 14.40 8.97
N VAL A 194 15.28 15.02 8.15
CA VAL A 194 15.07 14.61 6.75
C VAL A 194 16.33 14.76 5.90
N LYS A 195 17.21 15.71 6.23
CA LYS A 195 18.48 15.96 5.51
C LYS A 195 19.52 14.86 5.73
N GLU A 196 19.35 14.07 6.79
CA GLU A 196 20.21 12.93 7.10
C GLU A 196 19.84 11.70 6.26
N LEU A 197 18.66 11.69 5.65
CA LEU A 197 18.18 10.58 4.82
C LEU A 197 18.63 10.77 3.37
N SER A 198 19.33 9.78 2.82
CA SER A 198 19.58 9.69 1.38
C SER A 198 18.28 9.44 0.61
N ILE A 199 18.27 9.66 -0.71
CA ILE A 199 17.10 9.31 -1.53
C ILE A 199 16.79 7.79 -1.44
N SER A 200 17.81 6.95 -1.32
CA SER A 200 17.66 5.51 -1.09
C SER A 200 16.90 5.19 0.19
N ASP A 201 17.21 5.91 1.29
CA ASP A 201 16.52 5.81 2.58
C ASP A 201 15.06 6.27 2.47
N ARG A 202 14.83 7.41 1.82
CA ARG A 202 13.50 7.96 1.57
C ARG A 202 12.64 7.00 0.76
N MET A 203 13.22 6.35 -0.26
CA MET A 203 12.54 5.33 -1.06
C MET A 203 12.13 4.14 -0.19
N THR A 204 12.97 3.69 0.74
CA THR A 204 12.60 2.60 1.67
C THR A 204 11.44 3.00 2.57
N ILE A 205 11.47 4.21 3.14
CA ILE A 205 10.40 4.71 4.02
C ILE A 205 9.10 4.90 3.24
N ALA A 206 9.17 5.52 2.06
CA ALA A 206 8.02 5.74 1.19
C ALA A 206 7.40 4.43 0.70
N ASN A 207 8.23 3.42 0.39
CA ASN A 207 7.78 2.09 0.02
C ASN A 207 6.96 1.43 1.14
N ILE A 208 7.45 1.49 2.39
CA ILE A 208 6.80 0.85 3.55
C ILE A 208 5.53 1.58 4.03
N SER A 209 5.30 2.81 3.58
CA SER A 209 4.06 3.54 3.88
C SER A 209 2.81 2.82 3.37
N ALA A 210 2.92 1.96 2.35
CA ALA A 210 1.81 1.16 1.85
C ALA A 210 1.26 0.18 2.90
N GLU A 211 2.12 -0.32 3.78
CA GLU A 211 1.76 -1.24 4.87
C GLU A 211 0.99 -0.57 6.01
N ALA A 212 1.08 0.76 6.12
CA ALA A 212 0.37 1.57 7.11
C ALA A 212 -1.03 2.03 6.62
N GLY A 213 -1.50 1.56 5.45
CA GLY A 213 -2.79 1.98 4.88
C GLY A 213 -2.79 3.41 4.29
N LEU A 214 -1.66 4.11 4.39
CA LEU A 214 -1.45 5.45 3.86
C LEU A 214 -1.63 5.46 2.34
N LYS A 215 -2.12 6.57 1.80
CA LYS A 215 -2.25 6.80 0.35
C LYS A 215 -0.89 6.77 -0.33
N THR A 216 0.03 7.55 0.23
CA THR A 216 1.45 7.67 -0.09
C THR A 216 2.12 8.44 1.06
N SER A 217 3.43 8.52 1.05
CA SER A 217 4.19 9.47 1.87
C SER A 217 5.21 10.20 1.01
N VAL A 218 5.55 11.42 1.37
CA VAL A 218 6.35 12.32 0.52
C VAL A 218 7.43 13.06 1.31
N PHE A 219 8.52 13.35 0.60
CA PHE A 219 9.68 14.07 1.10
C PHE A 219 9.87 15.38 0.33
N PRO A 220 10.46 16.41 0.95
CA PRO A 220 10.60 17.72 0.35
C PRO A 220 11.55 17.71 -0.86
N PRO A 221 11.35 18.64 -1.82
CA PRO A 221 12.28 18.88 -2.91
C PRO A 221 13.50 19.67 -2.40
N ASP A 222 14.41 18.97 -1.72
CA ASP A 222 15.58 19.55 -1.04
C ASP A 222 16.91 19.25 -1.74
N ASP A 223 18.02 19.68 -1.15
CA ASP A 223 19.37 19.51 -1.70
C ASP A 223 19.72 18.04 -1.95
N ARG A 224 19.18 17.09 -1.16
CA ARG A 224 19.40 15.65 -1.40
C ARG A 224 18.75 15.18 -2.68
N LEU A 225 17.59 15.74 -3.01
CA LEU A 225 16.91 15.44 -4.27
C LEU A 225 17.63 16.09 -5.45
N ALA A 226 18.14 17.32 -5.28
CA ALA A 226 18.97 17.98 -6.29
C ALA A 226 20.26 17.18 -6.57
N ASP A 227 20.97 16.76 -5.53
CA ASP A 227 22.17 15.90 -5.64
C ASP A 227 21.87 14.60 -6.39
N TYR A 228 20.71 13.99 -6.13
CA TYR A 228 20.29 12.75 -6.78
C TYR A 228 20.07 12.89 -8.29
N PHE A 229 19.50 14.02 -8.73
CA PHE A 229 19.34 14.33 -10.15
C PHE A 229 20.60 14.92 -10.80
N GLY A 230 21.62 15.27 -10.01
CA GLY A 230 22.81 15.95 -10.50
C GLY A 230 22.56 17.43 -10.85
N ASP A 231 21.56 18.05 -10.22
CA ASP A 231 21.15 19.43 -10.42
C ASP A 231 21.64 20.34 -9.29
N TYR A 232 21.68 21.66 -9.55
CA TYR A 232 22.04 22.66 -8.52
C TYR A 232 20.92 22.86 -7.49
N ALA A 233 19.67 22.80 -7.95
CA ALA A 233 18.48 22.93 -7.12
C ALA A 233 17.28 22.31 -7.86
N VAL A 234 16.33 21.79 -7.10
CA VAL A 234 15.06 21.28 -7.62
C VAL A 234 13.93 22.22 -7.24
N GLN A 235 13.03 22.49 -8.19
CA GLN A 235 11.79 23.21 -7.91
C GLN A 235 10.63 22.20 -7.96
N GLY A 236 10.21 21.74 -6.78
CA GLY A 236 9.11 20.80 -6.62
C GLY A 236 7.83 21.44 -6.08
N VAL A 237 6.91 20.60 -5.66
CA VAL A 237 5.69 21.02 -4.96
C VAL A 237 5.90 20.77 -3.48
N TRP A 238 5.67 21.77 -2.62
CA TRP A 238 5.73 21.54 -1.18
C TRP A 238 4.66 22.31 -0.44
N ALA A 239 4.32 21.88 0.78
CA ALA A 239 3.30 22.52 1.62
C ALA A 239 3.64 23.99 1.91
N ASP A 240 2.61 24.81 2.15
CA ASP A 240 2.80 26.17 2.66
C ASP A 240 3.35 26.14 4.10
N GLU A 241 4.12 27.16 4.47
CA GLU A 241 4.71 27.29 5.82
C GLU A 241 3.65 27.22 6.95
N ASN A 242 2.42 27.64 6.67
CA ASN A 242 1.30 27.65 7.60
C ASN A 242 0.18 26.66 7.21
N ALA A 243 0.50 25.61 6.44
CA ALA A 243 -0.45 24.54 6.14
C ALA A 243 -1.03 23.92 7.42
N VAL A 244 -2.29 23.49 7.36
CA VAL A 244 -2.98 22.86 8.49
C VAL A 244 -3.02 21.36 8.25
N TYR A 245 -2.52 20.60 9.23
CA TYR A 245 -2.42 19.15 9.16
C TYR A 245 -3.54 18.48 9.96
N HIS A 246 -3.95 17.30 9.50
CA HIS A 246 -4.95 16.48 10.19
C HIS A 246 -4.40 15.95 11.52
N LYS A 247 -3.14 15.49 11.51
CA LYS A 247 -2.37 15.08 12.69
C LYS A 247 -0.91 15.50 12.54
N GLU A 248 -0.25 15.74 13.66
CA GLU A 248 1.17 16.09 13.69
C GLU A 248 1.92 15.22 14.72
N PHE A 249 3.04 14.66 14.31
CA PHE A 249 3.94 13.86 15.14
C PHE A 249 5.36 14.42 15.08
N THR A 250 6.13 14.20 16.14
CA THR A 250 7.57 14.51 16.19
C THR A 250 8.32 13.26 16.58
N LEU A 251 9.42 12.97 15.87
CA LEU A 251 10.26 11.81 16.12
C LEU A 251 11.74 12.21 16.06
N ASP A 252 12.48 11.93 17.12
CA ASP A 252 13.93 12.03 17.14
C ASP A 252 14.52 10.74 16.55
N LEU A 253 15.32 10.87 15.49
CA LEU A 253 16.02 9.75 14.86
C LEU A 253 16.96 9.01 15.83
N GLY A 254 17.41 9.67 16.90
CA GLY A 254 18.18 9.06 17.98
C GLY A 254 17.38 8.11 18.88
N GLN A 255 16.05 8.15 18.82
CA GLN A 255 15.15 7.23 19.53
C GLN A 255 14.78 5.99 18.71
N VAL A 256 15.12 5.99 17.42
CA VAL A 256 14.93 4.82 16.56
C VAL A 256 15.96 3.75 16.94
N MET A 257 15.50 2.51 16.96
CA MET A 257 16.25 1.32 17.37
C MET A 257 16.12 0.24 16.30
N PRO A 258 16.95 -0.81 16.30
CA PRO A 258 16.75 -1.95 15.42
C PRO A 258 15.40 -2.62 15.67
N LEU A 259 14.56 -2.72 14.64
CA LEU A 259 13.21 -3.27 14.74
C LEU A 259 13.03 -4.49 13.82
N VAL A 260 12.08 -5.34 14.21
CA VAL A 260 11.58 -6.47 13.44
C VAL A 260 10.05 -6.45 13.44
N MET A 261 9.44 -6.62 12.28
CA MET A 261 8.00 -6.81 12.15
C MET A 261 7.69 -8.29 12.02
N VAL A 262 6.84 -8.81 12.88
CA VAL A 262 6.36 -10.19 12.86
C VAL A 262 5.13 -10.26 11.97
N THR A 263 5.23 -10.90 10.80
CA THR A 263 4.14 -10.92 9.81
C THR A 263 3.12 -12.01 10.17
N HIS A 264 2.17 -11.66 11.03
CA HIS A 264 0.94 -12.42 11.33
C HIS A 264 -0.31 -11.61 10.97
N GLN A 265 -1.48 -11.94 11.53
CA GLN A 265 -2.72 -11.17 11.32
C GLN A 265 -2.59 -9.68 11.69
N LEU A 266 -1.75 -9.36 12.68
CA LEU A 266 -1.58 -8.00 13.17
C LEU A 266 -0.31 -7.30 12.68
N ASN A 267 0.63 -7.96 11.97
CA ASN A 267 1.91 -7.34 11.57
C ASN A 267 2.63 -6.59 12.71
N ASP A 268 2.72 -7.19 13.90
CA ASP A 268 3.24 -6.53 15.11
C ASP A 268 4.72 -6.12 14.94
N VAL A 269 5.10 -4.95 15.48
CA VAL A 269 6.48 -4.45 15.38
C VAL A 269 7.13 -4.58 16.74
N LYS A 270 8.35 -5.12 16.75
CA LYS A 270 9.12 -5.35 17.95
C LYS A 270 10.54 -4.85 17.84
N SER A 271 11.15 -4.46 18.96
CA SER A 271 12.60 -4.28 19.01
C SER A 271 13.31 -5.61 18.78
N VAL A 272 14.50 -5.59 18.19
CA VAL A 272 15.30 -6.80 18.06
C VAL A 272 15.70 -7.36 19.44
N ALA A 273 15.89 -6.49 20.43
CA ALA A 273 16.25 -6.87 21.79
C ALA A 273 15.10 -7.57 22.54
N GLU A 274 13.85 -7.17 22.30
CA GLU A 274 12.69 -7.74 22.99
C GLU A 274 12.16 -9.02 22.33
N ALA A 275 12.44 -9.23 21.05
CA ALA A 275 11.86 -10.30 20.24
C ALA A 275 12.37 -11.72 20.59
N GLU A 276 13.08 -11.91 21.71
CA GLU A 276 13.76 -13.14 22.14
C GLU A 276 14.78 -13.67 21.10
N MET A 277 15.69 -14.56 21.51
CA MET A 277 16.67 -15.20 20.61
C MET A 277 16.00 -16.22 19.68
N LEU A 278 15.16 -15.75 18.76
CA LEU A 278 14.46 -16.59 17.77
C LEU A 278 15.48 -17.24 16.84
N GLU A 279 15.46 -18.57 16.76
CA GLU A 279 16.25 -19.31 15.77
C GLU A 279 15.61 -19.17 14.39
N ILE A 280 16.39 -18.65 13.44
CA ILE A 280 15.96 -18.35 12.07
C ILE A 280 16.86 -19.11 11.11
N GLN A 281 16.27 -19.79 10.11
CA GLN A 281 17.02 -20.69 9.23
C GLN A 281 17.36 -20.06 7.88
N GLN A 282 16.59 -19.06 7.45
CA GLN A 282 16.71 -18.52 6.12
C GLN A 282 16.44 -17.01 6.08
N GLY A 283 17.22 -16.32 5.25
CA GLY A 283 17.17 -14.88 5.06
C GLY A 283 17.07 -14.46 3.60
N LEU A 284 16.43 -13.31 3.36
CA LEU A 284 16.45 -12.61 2.07
C LEU A 284 16.73 -11.11 2.28
N ILE A 285 17.72 -10.59 1.58
CA ILE A 285 17.97 -9.13 1.50
C ILE A 285 17.73 -8.68 0.07
N GLY A 286 17.10 -7.52 -0.10
CA GLY A 286 16.90 -6.91 -1.41
C GLY A 286 15.46 -6.52 -1.72
N ALA A 287 15.10 -6.78 -2.98
CA ALA A 287 13.84 -6.39 -3.61
C ALA A 287 13.63 -4.87 -3.69
N CYS A 288 12.38 -4.41 -3.90
CA CYS A 288 12.04 -2.99 -4.04
C CYS A 288 12.30 -2.15 -2.79
N SER A 289 12.25 -2.76 -1.60
CA SER A 289 12.43 -2.07 -0.32
C SER A 289 13.90 -1.75 -0.02
N ASN A 290 14.82 -2.72 -0.16
CA ASN A 290 16.22 -2.58 0.31
C ASN A 290 17.22 -3.38 -0.55
N GLY A 291 17.20 -3.17 -1.87
CA GLY A 291 18.17 -3.74 -2.82
C GLY A 291 19.10 -2.72 -3.45
N ARG A 292 19.21 -1.51 -2.90
CA ARG A 292 20.00 -0.42 -3.46
C ARG A 292 21.47 -0.51 -3.04
N ILE A 293 22.35 0.26 -3.68
CA ILE A 293 23.79 0.12 -3.49
C ILE A 293 24.20 0.40 -2.03
N GLU A 294 23.54 1.35 -1.37
CA GLU A 294 23.78 1.66 0.05
C GLU A 294 23.46 0.46 0.93
N ASP A 295 22.34 -0.23 0.69
CA ASP A 295 21.97 -1.46 1.41
C ASP A 295 23.04 -2.54 1.21
N LEU A 296 23.49 -2.76 -0.04
CA LEU A 296 24.48 -3.79 -0.37
C LEU A 296 25.84 -3.50 0.28
N ARG A 297 26.25 -2.23 0.39
CA ARG A 297 27.47 -1.83 1.10
C ARG A 297 27.39 -2.16 2.60
N VAL A 298 26.26 -1.90 3.24
CA VAL A 298 26.01 -2.26 4.64
C VAL A 298 26.12 -3.78 4.84
N VAL A 299 25.43 -4.56 4.00
CA VAL A 299 25.46 -6.02 4.06
C VAL A 299 26.88 -6.56 3.85
N ALA A 300 27.57 -6.08 2.82
CA ALA A 300 28.93 -6.50 2.51
C ALA A 300 29.88 -6.19 3.68
N ARG A 301 29.77 -5.01 4.32
CA ARG A 301 30.56 -4.64 5.49
C ARG A 301 30.34 -5.59 6.66
N ILE A 302 29.08 -5.92 6.96
CA ILE A 302 28.72 -6.81 8.08
C ILE A 302 29.27 -8.23 7.86
N LEU A 303 29.18 -8.73 6.63
CA LEU A 303 29.58 -10.09 6.25
C LEU A 303 31.09 -10.26 5.95
N GLU A 304 31.81 -9.17 5.70
CA GLU A 304 33.21 -9.21 5.28
C GLU A 304 34.10 -9.98 6.27
N GLY A 305 34.86 -10.95 5.74
CA GLY A 305 35.77 -11.79 6.53
C GLY A 305 35.09 -12.84 7.42
N LYS A 306 33.75 -12.97 7.38
CA LYS A 306 32.99 -13.89 8.23
C LYS A 306 32.40 -15.07 7.42
N ARG A 307 31.65 -15.93 8.11
CA ARG A 307 30.87 -17.03 7.54
C ARG A 307 29.47 -17.03 8.12
N LEU A 308 28.48 -17.37 7.30
CA LEU A 308 27.12 -17.57 7.78
C LEU A 308 27.06 -18.69 8.83
N ALA A 309 26.06 -18.61 9.71
CA ALA A 309 25.80 -19.67 10.68
C ALA A 309 25.54 -21.02 9.99
N SER A 310 25.93 -22.11 10.64
CA SER A 310 25.76 -23.46 10.07
C SER A 310 24.31 -23.74 9.73
N GLY A 311 24.04 -24.07 8.46
CA GLY A 311 22.69 -24.35 7.95
C GLY A 311 21.87 -23.11 7.57
N PHE A 312 22.35 -21.90 7.87
CA PHE A 312 21.66 -20.67 7.48
C PHE A 312 21.79 -20.43 5.97
N GLN A 313 20.68 -20.12 5.32
CA GLN A 313 20.64 -19.80 3.89
C GLN A 313 20.33 -18.31 3.70
N LEU A 314 21.24 -17.55 3.08
CA LEU A 314 21.03 -16.13 2.78
C LEU A 314 21.01 -15.90 1.27
N SER A 315 19.95 -15.28 0.77
CA SER A 315 19.88 -14.75 -0.60
C SER A 315 19.92 -13.23 -0.61
N VAL A 316 20.62 -12.63 -1.57
CA VAL A 316 20.73 -11.18 -1.74
C VAL A 316 20.34 -10.80 -3.16
N ILE A 317 19.39 -9.87 -3.32
CA ILE A 317 18.82 -9.44 -4.60
C ILE A 317 19.04 -7.94 -4.80
N PRO A 318 19.92 -7.54 -5.73
CA PRO A 318 20.03 -6.13 -6.13
C PRO A 318 18.75 -5.62 -6.81
N ALA A 319 18.41 -4.35 -6.60
CA ALA A 319 17.15 -3.78 -7.09
C ALA A 319 17.11 -3.54 -8.60
N SER A 320 18.28 -3.35 -9.23
CA SER A 320 18.42 -3.22 -10.69
C SER A 320 19.70 -3.87 -11.20
N TYR A 321 19.76 -4.05 -12.52
CA TYR A 321 20.97 -4.48 -13.22
C TYR A 321 22.14 -3.54 -12.95
N ASP A 322 21.93 -2.23 -13.04
CA ASP A 322 22.99 -1.25 -12.84
C ASP A 322 23.56 -1.33 -11.41
N ILE A 323 22.69 -1.50 -10.41
CA ILE A 323 23.12 -1.71 -9.02
C ILE A 323 23.90 -3.03 -8.88
N TYR A 324 23.48 -4.10 -9.56
CA TYR A 324 24.22 -5.36 -9.57
C TYR A 324 25.63 -5.17 -10.15
N ILE A 325 25.75 -4.46 -11.28
CA ILE A 325 27.03 -4.18 -11.94
C ILE A 325 27.93 -3.32 -11.04
N GLN A 326 27.37 -2.25 -10.46
CA GLN A 326 28.10 -1.39 -9.52
C GLN A 326 28.58 -2.18 -8.29
N ALA A 327 27.72 -3.02 -7.70
CA ALA A 327 28.09 -3.85 -6.55
C ALA A 327 29.21 -4.85 -6.88
N ARG A 328 29.25 -5.36 -8.12
CA ARG A 328 30.34 -6.21 -8.60
C ARG A 328 31.64 -5.42 -8.75
N GLU A 329 31.58 -4.23 -9.33
CA GLU A 329 32.74 -3.35 -9.54
C GLU A 329 33.34 -2.87 -8.22
N GLU A 330 32.51 -2.60 -7.21
CA GLU A 330 32.92 -2.28 -5.84
C GLU A 330 33.39 -3.50 -5.03
N GLY A 331 33.35 -4.71 -5.60
CA GLY A 331 33.74 -5.96 -4.95
C GLY A 331 32.78 -6.42 -3.84
N LEU A 332 31.57 -5.85 -3.75
CA LEU A 332 30.57 -6.21 -2.74
C LEU A 332 30.03 -7.62 -2.97
N VAL A 333 29.80 -7.99 -4.24
CA VAL A 333 29.34 -9.33 -4.62
C VAL A 333 30.30 -10.41 -4.11
N ASP A 334 31.60 -10.16 -4.23
CA ASP A 334 32.65 -11.05 -3.75
C ASP A 334 32.62 -11.21 -2.23
N LYS A 335 32.48 -10.10 -1.49
CA LYS A 335 32.43 -10.12 -0.02
C LYS A 335 31.22 -10.91 0.48
N ILE A 336 30.05 -10.66 -0.11
CA ILE A 336 28.78 -11.33 0.24
C ILE A 336 28.87 -12.83 -0.10
N THR A 337 29.35 -13.17 -1.29
CA THR A 337 29.46 -14.57 -1.73
C THR A 337 30.48 -15.34 -0.90
N LYS A 338 31.63 -14.74 -0.58
CA LYS A 338 32.65 -15.36 0.27
C LYS A 338 32.12 -15.70 1.65
N ALA A 339 31.18 -14.93 2.20
CA ALA A 339 30.57 -15.24 3.48
C ALA A 339 29.67 -16.49 3.43
N GLY A 340 29.25 -16.93 2.24
CA GLY A 340 28.37 -18.08 2.02
C GLY A 340 26.96 -17.72 1.56
N ALA A 341 26.69 -16.45 1.23
CA ALA A 341 25.39 -16.01 0.72
C ALA A 341 25.31 -16.14 -0.82
N SER A 342 24.10 -16.31 -1.34
CA SER A 342 23.81 -16.36 -2.77
C SER A 342 23.37 -14.99 -3.28
N VAL A 343 24.16 -14.37 -4.16
CA VAL A 343 23.75 -13.13 -4.86
C VAL A 343 22.98 -13.51 -6.13
N LEU A 344 21.70 -13.13 -6.17
CA LEU A 344 20.79 -13.43 -7.28
C LEU A 344 20.75 -12.30 -8.30
N GLY A 345 20.12 -12.55 -9.46
CA GLY A 345 19.90 -11.52 -10.48
C GLY A 345 18.82 -10.50 -10.08
N ALA A 346 18.98 -9.27 -10.53
CA ALA A 346 18.04 -8.18 -10.25
C ALA A 346 16.63 -8.49 -10.77
N SER A 347 15.68 -8.68 -9.85
CA SER A 347 14.28 -9.02 -10.12
C SER A 347 13.47 -8.92 -8.83
N CYS A 348 12.15 -8.98 -8.90
CA CYS A 348 11.31 -9.15 -7.72
C CYS A 348 11.59 -10.47 -6.98
N GLY A 349 12.21 -11.45 -7.63
CA GLY A 349 12.59 -12.74 -7.05
C GLY A 349 11.43 -13.44 -6.33
N PRO A 350 11.61 -13.93 -5.09
CA PRO A 350 10.59 -14.68 -4.36
C PRO A 350 9.44 -13.79 -3.86
N CYS A 351 9.59 -12.47 -3.87
CA CYS A 351 8.62 -11.50 -3.34
C CYS A 351 7.22 -11.67 -3.95
N LEU A 352 7.14 -12.17 -5.20
CA LEU A 352 5.88 -12.39 -5.91
C LEU A 352 5.37 -13.84 -5.86
N GLY A 353 5.96 -14.71 -5.01
CA GLY A 353 5.56 -16.11 -4.84
C GLY A 353 5.88 -17.01 -6.04
N SER A 354 6.70 -16.54 -6.99
CA SER A 354 7.02 -17.22 -8.25
C SER A 354 8.22 -18.17 -8.17
N SER A 355 8.92 -18.24 -7.04
CA SER A 355 10.06 -19.14 -6.84
C SER A 355 9.95 -19.88 -5.52
N HIS A 356 10.13 -21.21 -5.54
CA HIS A 356 10.27 -22.08 -4.38
C HIS A 356 11.60 -21.81 -3.65
N MET A 357 11.71 -20.62 -3.05
CA MET A 357 12.90 -20.25 -2.30
C MET A 357 12.86 -20.74 -0.85
N LEU A 358 11.68 -20.91 -0.27
CA LEU A 358 11.57 -21.47 1.07
C LEU A 358 11.93 -22.96 1.02
N ASN A 359 12.93 -23.37 1.79
CA ASN A 359 13.27 -24.78 1.90
C ASN A 359 12.16 -25.54 2.62
N ALA A 360 11.92 -26.80 2.22
CA ALA A 360 11.13 -27.73 3.01
C ALA A 360 11.67 -27.76 4.45
N ASP A 361 10.78 -27.69 5.44
CA ASP A 361 11.06 -27.62 6.89
C ASP A 361 11.58 -26.28 7.44
N THR A 362 11.62 -25.21 6.65
CA THR A 362 11.90 -23.86 7.18
C THR A 362 10.80 -23.46 8.16
N LYS A 363 11.15 -23.19 9.43
CA LYS A 363 10.18 -22.73 10.44
C LYS A 363 10.08 -21.22 10.47
N ARG A 364 11.22 -20.53 10.33
CA ARG A 364 11.32 -19.07 10.39
C ARG A 364 12.16 -18.51 9.27
N PHE A 365 11.64 -17.45 8.67
CA PHE A 365 12.26 -16.73 7.56
C PHE A 365 12.32 -15.22 7.87
N ILE A 366 13.47 -14.59 7.67
CA ILE A 366 13.65 -13.14 7.84
C ILE A 366 13.94 -12.46 6.51
N THR A 367 13.39 -11.27 6.28
CA THR A 367 13.53 -10.60 5.00
C THR A 367 13.51 -9.08 5.10
N THR A 368 14.08 -8.40 4.13
CA THR A 368 13.97 -6.93 4.00
C THR A 368 12.77 -6.49 3.18
N THR A 369 11.98 -7.44 2.66
CA THR A 369 10.83 -7.18 1.78
C THR A 369 9.60 -6.64 2.54
N ASN A 370 8.45 -6.69 1.87
CA ASN A 370 7.18 -6.09 2.26
C ASN A 370 6.18 -7.15 2.76
N SER A 371 5.26 -6.78 3.66
CA SER A 371 4.33 -7.73 4.28
C SER A 371 3.33 -8.32 3.29
N ASN A 372 2.86 -7.51 2.33
CA ASN A 372 1.96 -7.95 1.25
C ASN A 372 2.60 -9.02 0.34
N SER A 373 3.90 -8.91 0.08
CA SER A 373 4.67 -9.90 -0.67
C SER A 373 4.81 -11.21 0.12
N MET A 374 4.97 -11.10 1.44
CA MET A 374 5.05 -12.26 2.34
C MET A 374 3.74 -13.02 2.48
N GLN A 375 2.59 -12.35 2.40
CA GLN A 375 1.28 -13.00 2.34
C GLN A 375 1.11 -13.86 1.08
N ARG A 376 1.72 -13.47 -0.06
CA ARG A 376 1.67 -14.23 -1.32
C ARG A 376 2.62 -15.43 -1.34
N MET A 377 3.71 -15.39 -0.57
CA MET A 377 4.64 -16.52 -0.36
C MET A 377 4.08 -17.58 0.64
N SER A 378 2.76 -17.72 0.75
CA SER A 378 2.15 -18.63 1.72
C SER A 378 2.21 -20.09 1.26
N GLU A 379 3.33 -20.75 1.56
CA GLU A 379 3.35 -22.19 1.84
C GLU A 379 3.39 -22.40 3.37
N VAL A 380 2.45 -23.22 3.85
CA VAL A 380 2.44 -24.08 5.05
C VAL A 380 3.38 -23.70 6.22
N GLY A 381 2.86 -22.99 7.23
CA GLY A 381 3.41 -23.03 8.60
C GLY A 381 4.72 -22.30 8.88
N VAL A 382 5.25 -21.49 7.95
CA VAL A 382 6.49 -20.71 8.17
C VAL A 382 6.20 -19.35 8.80
N GLU A 383 6.82 -19.05 9.94
CA GLU A 383 6.81 -17.71 10.56
C GLU A 383 7.75 -16.78 9.79
N LYS A 384 7.33 -15.53 9.59
CA LYS A 384 8.00 -14.59 8.71
C LYS A 384 8.24 -13.26 9.43
N TYR A 385 9.42 -12.72 9.23
CA TYR A 385 9.94 -11.56 9.94
C TYR A 385 10.48 -10.55 8.92
N ILE A 386 10.15 -9.27 9.09
CA ILE A 386 10.65 -8.18 8.24
C ILE A 386 11.57 -7.28 9.06
N ALA A 387 12.78 -7.03 8.59
CA ALA A 387 13.77 -6.21 9.31
C ALA A 387 14.67 -5.44 8.34
N SER A 388 15.55 -4.60 8.87
CA SER A 388 16.58 -3.91 8.09
C SER A 388 17.62 -4.87 7.49
N PRO A 389 18.31 -4.48 6.39
CA PRO A 389 19.39 -5.27 5.81
C PRO A 389 20.48 -5.64 6.82
N ALA A 390 20.78 -4.73 7.75
CA ALA A 390 21.76 -4.97 8.80
C ALA A 390 21.30 -6.05 9.78
N THR A 391 20.05 -5.98 10.26
CA THR A 391 19.47 -7.01 11.14
C THR A 391 19.40 -8.38 10.44
N VAL A 392 19.05 -8.43 9.15
CA VAL A 392 19.06 -9.70 8.39
C VAL A 392 20.47 -10.25 8.24
N ALA A 393 21.46 -9.41 7.90
CA ALA A 393 22.85 -9.84 7.76
C ALA A 393 23.45 -10.30 9.09
N ALA A 394 23.19 -9.60 10.19
CA ALA A 394 23.62 -9.99 11.54
C ALA A 394 22.98 -11.32 11.95
N THR A 395 21.67 -11.48 11.73
CA THR A 395 20.94 -12.73 11.96
C THR A 395 21.52 -13.90 11.15
N ALA A 396 21.96 -13.65 9.91
CA ALA A 396 22.55 -14.68 9.07
C ALA A 396 23.91 -15.18 9.58
N LEU A 397 24.65 -14.35 10.32
CA LEU A 397 25.93 -14.73 10.94
C LEU A 397 25.74 -15.57 12.20
N THR A 398 24.65 -15.35 12.95
CA THR A 398 24.41 -15.99 14.26
C THR A 398 23.41 -17.15 14.20
N GLY A 399 22.55 -17.19 13.16
CA GLY A 399 21.42 -18.11 13.06
C GLY A 399 20.26 -17.77 14.02
N LYS A 400 20.35 -16.62 14.69
CA LYS A 400 19.39 -16.13 15.67
C LYS A 400 19.07 -14.67 15.38
N LEU A 401 17.84 -14.23 15.63
CA LEU A 401 17.49 -12.83 15.44
C LEU A 401 18.47 -11.93 16.20
N SER A 402 19.21 -11.09 15.45
CA SER A 402 20.33 -10.30 15.98
C SER A 402 20.40 -8.95 15.27
N ALA A 403 20.77 -7.90 16.00
CA ALA A 403 21.08 -6.58 15.44
C ALA A 403 22.58 -6.47 15.13
N GLU A 404 22.98 -5.49 14.31
CA GLU A 404 24.40 -5.20 14.09
C GLU A 404 25.07 -4.66 15.37
N VAL A 405 24.38 -3.75 16.06
CA VAL A 405 24.79 -3.19 17.35
C VAL A 405 23.75 -3.60 18.38
N GLU A 406 24.19 -4.22 19.47
CA GLU A 406 23.31 -4.61 20.57
C GLU A 406 22.99 -3.43 21.48
N TYR A 407 21.69 -3.19 21.65
CA TYR A 407 21.17 -2.21 22.59
C TYR A 407 20.31 -2.92 23.63
N SER A 408 20.83 -3.08 24.84
CA SER A 408 20.20 -3.89 25.87
C SER A 408 18.99 -3.20 26.49
N GLY A 409 17.90 -3.97 26.68
CA GLY A 409 16.71 -3.52 27.41
C GLY A 409 15.79 -2.58 26.62
N GLU A 410 16.01 -2.39 25.33
CA GLU A 410 15.11 -1.59 24.50
C GLU A 410 13.81 -2.34 24.24
N VAL A 411 12.70 -1.72 24.64
CA VAL A 411 11.35 -2.20 24.39
C VAL A 411 10.68 -1.21 23.45
N TYR A 412 10.08 -1.72 22.38
CA TYR A 412 9.38 -0.86 21.44
C TYR A 412 8.04 -0.40 22.02
N GLY A 413 7.81 0.92 22.00
CA GLY A 413 6.73 1.55 22.78
C GLY A 413 5.32 1.45 22.18
N TYR A 414 5.17 0.90 20.98
CA TYR A 414 3.88 0.82 20.28
C TYR A 414 3.54 -0.64 19.98
N TRP A 415 2.50 -1.16 20.64
CA TRP A 415 2.05 -2.55 20.51
C TRP A 415 0.74 -2.65 19.73
N ALA A 416 0.53 -3.75 19.02
CA ALA A 416 -0.74 -3.98 18.34
C ALA A 416 -1.87 -4.29 19.33
N THR A 417 -2.95 -3.50 19.27
CA THR A 417 -4.19 -3.80 20.00
C THR A 417 -5.04 -4.80 19.20
N PRO A 418 -5.38 -5.99 19.73
CA PRO A 418 -6.24 -6.94 19.02
C PRO A 418 -7.65 -6.36 18.82
N VAL A 419 -8.07 -6.24 17.58
CA VAL A 419 -9.47 -5.88 17.26
C VAL A 419 -10.35 -7.10 17.47
N VAL A 420 -11.28 -7.02 18.41
CA VAL A 420 -12.30 -8.05 18.63
C VAL A 420 -13.47 -7.79 17.69
N ALA A 421 -13.74 -8.73 16.79
CA ALA A 421 -14.87 -8.62 15.87
C ALA A 421 -16.20 -8.57 16.65
N VAL A 422 -16.96 -7.50 16.44
CA VAL A 422 -18.29 -7.32 17.03
C VAL A 422 -19.33 -8.16 16.27
N ARG A 423 -20.25 -8.79 17.01
CA ARG A 423 -21.47 -9.38 16.46
C ARG A 423 -22.68 -8.76 17.15
N ILE A 424 -23.67 -8.40 16.35
CA ILE A 424 -24.94 -7.88 16.80
C ILE A 424 -25.80 -9.05 17.26
N ASP A 425 -26.44 -8.89 18.41
CA ASP A 425 -27.37 -9.87 18.95
C ASP A 425 -28.66 -9.91 18.12
N GLU A 426 -29.26 -11.08 17.93
CA GLU A 426 -30.49 -11.24 17.13
C GLU A 426 -31.68 -10.41 17.69
N CYS A 427 -31.65 -10.06 18.97
CA CYS A 427 -32.67 -9.22 19.61
C CYS A 427 -32.40 -7.72 19.48
N ASP A 428 -31.23 -7.31 18.99
CA ASP A 428 -30.85 -5.91 18.83
C ASP A 428 -31.28 -5.39 17.43
N ASP A 429 -32.44 -4.73 17.38
CA ASP A 429 -33.01 -4.22 16.13
C ASP A 429 -32.26 -2.98 15.63
N ARG A 430 -31.32 -3.20 14.70
CA ARG A 430 -30.49 -2.14 14.11
C ARG A 430 -31.15 -1.36 12.96
N ARG A 431 -32.32 -1.78 12.46
CA ARG A 431 -33.00 -1.10 11.35
C ARG A 431 -34.18 -0.26 11.83
N ARG A 432 -34.13 1.06 11.60
CA ARG A 432 -35.26 1.99 11.83
C ARG A 432 -35.56 2.73 10.53
N GLY A 433 -36.76 2.55 9.98
CA GLY A 433 -37.10 3.07 8.65
C GLY A 433 -36.13 2.52 7.61
N TYR A 434 -35.49 3.40 6.84
CA TYR A 434 -34.47 3.07 5.84
C TYR A 434 -33.03 3.16 6.38
N VAL A 435 -32.82 3.20 7.70
CA VAL A 435 -31.49 3.40 8.31
C VAL A 435 -31.08 2.18 9.13
N TRP A 436 -29.92 1.63 8.81
CA TRP A 436 -29.20 0.63 9.61
C TRP A 436 -28.17 1.33 10.51
N ASN A 437 -28.32 1.16 11.82
CA ASN A 437 -27.51 1.86 12.82
C ASN A 437 -26.41 0.96 13.41
N TYR A 438 -25.19 1.13 12.92
CA TYR A 438 -23.97 0.54 13.48
C TYR A 438 -22.97 1.63 13.91
N THR A 439 -23.44 2.82 14.31
CA THR A 439 -22.57 3.96 14.65
C THR A 439 -21.68 3.71 15.88
N ASP A 440 -22.07 2.76 16.72
CA ASP A 440 -21.33 2.26 17.90
C ASP A 440 -20.34 1.13 17.57
N VAL A 441 -20.29 0.68 16.31
CA VAL A 441 -19.42 -0.43 15.88
C VAL A 441 -18.29 0.10 15.01
N ASN A 442 -17.06 -0.04 15.52
CA ASN A 442 -15.82 0.22 14.79
C ASN A 442 -15.25 -1.06 14.19
N HIS A 443 -14.33 -0.93 13.22
CA HIS A 443 -13.57 -2.02 12.61
C HIS A 443 -14.43 -3.13 12.00
N ILE A 444 -15.54 -2.77 11.36
CA ILE A 444 -16.37 -3.74 10.63
C ILE A 444 -15.56 -4.24 9.44
N SER A 445 -15.06 -5.47 9.52
CA SER A 445 -14.20 -6.04 8.47
C SER A 445 -14.99 -6.41 7.21
N SER A 446 -14.30 -6.42 6.06
CA SER A 446 -14.84 -6.97 4.80
C SER A 446 -15.37 -8.40 4.96
N GLY A 447 -14.75 -9.20 5.84
CA GLY A 447 -15.17 -10.56 6.16
C GLY A 447 -16.47 -10.65 6.97
N GLN A 448 -16.77 -9.64 7.78
CA GLN A 448 -18.05 -9.51 8.46
C GLN A 448 -19.17 -9.08 7.51
N LEU A 449 -18.84 -8.23 6.54
CA LEU A 449 -19.77 -7.82 5.47
C LEU A 449 -20.09 -8.97 4.50
N PHE A 450 -19.12 -9.84 4.22
CA PHE A 450 -19.30 -11.03 3.39
C PHE A 450 -18.25 -12.10 3.69
N GLU A 451 -18.66 -13.33 4.01
CA GLU A 451 -17.74 -14.39 4.40
C GLU A 451 -16.80 -14.79 3.25
N GLU A 452 -15.49 -14.81 3.51
CA GLU A 452 -14.46 -15.15 2.51
C GLU A 452 -14.72 -16.50 1.83
N LYS A 453 -15.17 -17.52 2.57
CA LYS A 453 -15.44 -18.85 2.02
C LYS A 453 -16.49 -18.83 0.92
N GLN A 454 -17.47 -17.94 1.01
CA GLN A 454 -18.52 -17.80 0.00
C GLN A 454 -17.99 -17.13 -1.28
N SER A 455 -16.97 -16.27 -1.16
CA SER A 455 -16.37 -15.57 -2.31
C SER A 455 -15.72 -16.52 -3.32
N TYR A 456 -15.31 -17.73 -2.88
CA TYR A 456 -14.79 -18.78 -3.74
C TYR A 456 -15.89 -19.59 -4.45
N ARG A 457 -17.14 -19.50 -3.99
CA ARG A 457 -18.28 -20.29 -4.48
C ARG A 457 -19.20 -19.48 -5.37
N ILE A 458 -19.36 -18.19 -5.08
CA ILE A 458 -20.27 -17.30 -5.78
C ILE A 458 -19.46 -16.49 -6.78
N SER A 459 -19.83 -16.57 -8.06
CA SER A 459 -19.22 -15.74 -9.11
C SER A 459 -19.58 -14.27 -8.88
N ILE A 460 -18.66 -13.36 -9.21
CA ILE A 460 -18.93 -11.92 -9.18
C ILE A 460 -20.02 -11.49 -10.17
N GLU A 461 -20.32 -12.34 -11.17
CA GLU A 461 -21.34 -12.12 -12.19
C GLU A 461 -22.74 -12.48 -11.68
N ASP A 462 -22.85 -13.26 -10.60
CA ASP A 462 -24.11 -13.62 -9.95
C ASP A 462 -24.30 -12.80 -8.66
N SER A 463 -24.48 -11.49 -8.84
CA SER A 463 -24.64 -10.54 -7.73
C SER A 463 -25.83 -10.89 -6.82
N ARG A 464 -26.90 -11.45 -7.38
CA ARG A 464 -28.11 -11.85 -6.63
C ARG A 464 -27.82 -12.96 -5.62
N ALA A 465 -26.99 -13.93 -5.96
CA ALA A 465 -26.59 -14.98 -5.05
C ALA A 465 -25.78 -14.47 -3.84
N MET A 466 -25.27 -13.23 -3.89
CA MET A 466 -24.52 -12.64 -2.76
C MET A 466 -25.44 -12.13 -1.65
N VAL A 467 -26.63 -11.63 -1.99
CA VAL A 467 -27.54 -10.95 -1.06
C VAL A 467 -27.85 -11.77 0.21
N PRO A 468 -28.14 -13.09 0.13
CA PRO A 468 -28.41 -13.91 1.32
C PRO A 468 -27.26 -14.05 2.32
N HIS A 469 -26.03 -13.67 1.92
CA HIS A 469 -24.82 -13.80 2.73
C HIS A 469 -24.32 -12.47 3.29
N LEU A 470 -24.99 -11.35 2.97
CA LEU A 470 -24.59 -10.03 3.40
C LEU A 470 -24.70 -9.87 4.91
N LEU A 471 -23.64 -9.31 5.49
CA LEU A 471 -23.51 -8.97 6.90
C LEU A 471 -23.69 -10.14 7.88
N ALA A 472 -23.74 -11.39 7.42
CA ALA A 472 -23.95 -12.56 8.28
C ALA A 472 -22.86 -12.72 9.38
N GLY A 473 -21.68 -12.12 9.17
CA GLY A 473 -20.60 -12.09 10.17
C GLY A 473 -20.74 -10.99 11.22
N LEU A 474 -21.62 -10.00 10.99
CA LEU A 474 -21.93 -8.86 11.86
C LEU A 474 -23.36 -8.93 12.42
N ASP A 475 -24.37 -8.93 11.56
CA ASP A 475 -25.80 -8.87 11.85
C ASP A 475 -26.55 -9.85 10.95
N ALA A 476 -26.97 -10.98 11.53
CA ALA A 476 -27.64 -12.06 10.80
C ALA A 476 -29.04 -11.67 10.28
N SER A 477 -29.64 -10.60 10.80
CA SER A 477 -30.97 -10.15 10.38
C SER A 477 -30.94 -9.34 9.06
N PHE A 478 -29.77 -8.78 8.72
CA PHE A 478 -29.59 -7.85 7.61
C PHE A 478 -30.12 -8.36 6.28
N ALA A 479 -29.62 -9.52 5.82
CA ALA A 479 -29.93 -10.07 4.51
C ALA A 479 -31.42 -10.31 4.26
N THR A 480 -32.21 -10.54 5.33
CA THR A 480 -33.66 -10.80 5.22
C THR A 480 -34.53 -9.55 5.29
N ARG A 481 -33.97 -8.42 5.72
CA ARG A 481 -34.71 -7.18 6.02
C ARG A 481 -34.26 -5.96 5.22
N VAL A 482 -33.11 -6.06 4.54
CA VAL A 482 -32.60 -4.99 3.69
C VAL A 482 -33.57 -4.71 2.54
N GLU A 483 -33.84 -3.43 2.31
CA GLU A 483 -34.71 -2.95 1.24
C GLU A 483 -33.97 -1.93 0.36
N SER A 484 -34.42 -1.81 -0.89
CA SER A 484 -33.88 -0.79 -1.79
C SER A 484 -34.13 0.61 -1.22
N GLY A 485 -33.08 1.41 -1.14
CA GLY A 485 -33.09 2.74 -0.53
C GLY A 485 -32.48 2.78 0.87
N ASP A 486 -32.18 1.63 1.48
CA ASP A 486 -31.56 1.56 2.79
C ASP A 486 -30.17 2.24 2.83
N ILE A 487 -29.87 2.85 3.97
CA ILE A 487 -28.61 3.53 4.29
C ILE A 487 -27.97 2.83 5.48
N ILE A 488 -26.66 2.60 5.41
CA ILE A 488 -25.89 2.03 6.53
C ILE A 488 -25.08 3.14 7.19
N LEU A 489 -25.17 3.27 8.51
CA LEU A 489 -24.31 4.14 9.31
C LEU A 489 -23.34 3.27 10.12
N ALA A 490 -22.04 3.57 10.09
CA ALA A 490 -21.03 2.81 10.84
C ALA A 490 -19.97 3.72 11.47
N GLY A 491 -19.22 3.16 12.43
CA GLY A 491 -18.12 3.84 13.13
C GLY A 491 -16.84 3.97 12.29
N GLU A 492 -15.71 3.82 12.96
CA GLU A 492 -14.36 3.93 12.40
C GLU A 492 -13.93 2.65 11.67
N ASP A 493 -12.99 2.80 10.72
CA ASP A 493 -12.31 1.70 10.00
C ASP A 493 -13.26 0.69 9.34
N PHE A 494 -14.28 1.19 8.64
CA PHE A 494 -15.22 0.35 7.92
C PHE A 494 -14.56 -0.40 6.74
N GLY A 495 -14.89 -1.67 6.56
CA GLY A 495 -14.41 -2.52 5.48
C GLY A 495 -12.98 -3.04 5.65
N CYS A 496 -12.42 -2.97 6.85
CA CYS A 496 -11.03 -3.35 7.14
C CYS A 496 -10.71 -4.84 6.89
N GLY A 497 -9.42 -5.18 6.98
CA GLY A 497 -8.92 -6.53 6.76
C GLY A 497 -8.83 -6.93 5.28
N LYS A 498 -8.95 -8.23 5.00
CA LYS A 498 -8.82 -8.76 3.64
C LYS A 498 -9.99 -8.32 2.76
N LEU A 499 -9.70 -7.67 1.64
CA LEU A 499 -10.71 -7.18 0.70
C LEU A 499 -11.55 -8.30 0.10
N ILE A 500 -12.87 -8.14 0.19
CA ILE A 500 -13.85 -9.06 -0.41
C ILE A 500 -14.81 -8.24 -1.27
N LYS A 501 -14.64 -8.32 -2.60
CA LYS A 501 -15.42 -7.54 -3.58
C LYS A 501 -16.92 -7.82 -3.49
N HIS A 502 -17.29 -9.06 -3.16
CA HIS A 502 -18.68 -9.48 -2.98
C HIS A 502 -19.42 -8.66 -1.94
N ALA A 503 -18.73 -8.14 -0.91
CA ALA A 503 -19.35 -7.26 0.07
C ALA A 503 -19.94 -6.00 -0.61
N ALA A 504 -19.14 -5.30 -1.42
CA ALA A 504 -19.61 -4.10 -2.10
C ALA A 504 -20.65 -4.41 -3.19
N ILE A 505 -20.38 -5.42 -4.03
CA ILE A 505 -21.29 -5.81 -5.12
C ILE A 505 -22.65 -6.25 -4.57
N GLY A 506 -22.65 -7.06 -3.51
CA GLY A 506 -23.87 -7.54 -2.88
C GLY A 506 -24.66 -6.40 -2.23
N LEU A 507 -24.01 -5.45 -1.53
CA LEU A 507 -24.70 -4.28 -0.98
C LEU A 507 -25.38 -3.44 -2.07
N VAL A 508 -24.71 -3.25 -3.21
CA VAL A 508 -25.30 -2.56 -4.38
C VAL A 508 -26.47 -3.35 -4.95
N GLU A 509 -26.37 -4.68 -5.06
CA GLU A 509 -27.47 -5.53 -5.54
C GLU A 509 -28.67 -5.55 -4.58
N ALA A 510 -28.42 -5.52 -3.27
CA ALA A 510 -29.46 -5.38 -2.24
C ALA A 510 -30.17 -4.02 -2.28
N GLY A 511 -29.63 -3.05 -3.03
CA GLY A 511 -30.22 -1.73 -3.19
C GLY A 511 -29.84 -0.74 -2.09
N VAL A 512 -28.74 -0.98 -1.37
CA VAL A 512 -28.20 -0.01 -0.40
C VAL A 512 -27.79 1.26 -1.13
N LYS A 513 -28.37 2.38 -0.70
CA LYS A 513 -28.20 3.69 -1.36
C LYS A 513 -26.85 4.33 -1.02
N ALA A 514 -26.43 4.25 0.23
CA ALA A 514 -25.16 4.79 0.70
C ALA A 514 -24.72 4.11 2.01
N VAL A 515 -23.41 4.12 2.25
CA VAL A 515 -22.82 3.83 3.56
C VAL A 515 -22.18 5.12 4.06
N ILE A 516 -22.57 5.59 5.25
CA ILE A 516 -21.98 6.77 5.90
C ILE A 516 -21.15 6.29 7.08
N VAL A 517 -19.92 6.76 7.19
CA VAL A 517 -18.94 6.24 8.16
C VAL A 517 -18.12 7.36 8.77
N LYS A 518 -17.51 7.11 9.93
CA LYS A 518 -16.48 8.00 10.49
C LYS A 518 -15.19 7.89 9.69
N SER A 519 -14.69 6.67 9.51
CA SER A 519 -13.53 6.38 8.66
C SER A 519 -13.71 5.03 7.95
N VAL A 520 -12.93 4.81 6.89
CA VAL A 520 -13.07 3.64 6.01
C VAL A 520 -11.70 3.16 5.58
N ASN A 521 -11.51 1.85 5.54
CA ASN A 521 -10.27 1.29 5.04
C ASN A 521 -10.03 1.71 3.59
N ARG A 522 -8.83 2.21 3.31
CA ARG A 522 -8.51 2.81 2.01
C ARG A 522 -8.83 1.92 0.82
N ASN A 523 -8.41 0.66 0.92
CA ASN A 523 -8.51 -0.28 -0.18
C ASN A 523 -9.97 -0.69 -0.37
N PHE A 524 -10.72 -0.80 0.71
CA PHE A 524 -12.16 -1.06 0.65
C PHE A 524 -12.92 0.11 0.05
N PHE A 525 -12.65 1.35 0.47
CA PHE A 525 -13.28 2.55 -0.08
C PHE A 525 -13.16 2.61 -1.61
N ARG A 526 -11.92 2.45 -2.11
CA ARG A 526 -11.65 2.48 -3.54
C ARG A 526 -12.27 1.30 -4.29
N MET A 527 -12.21 0.10 -3.70
CA MET A 527 -12.86 -1.09 -4.26
C MET A 527 -14.39 -0.92 -4.33
N ALA A 528 -15.01 -0.41 -3.28
CA ALA A 528 -16.44 -0.22 -3.14
C ALA A 528 -16.99 0.75 -4.19
N LEU A 529 -16.38 1.93 -4.32
CA LEU A 529 -16.74 2.92 -5.32
C LEU A 529 -16.63 2.37 -6.75
N ASN A 530 -15.56 1.63 -7.06
CA ASN A 530 -15.40 1.02 -8.38
C ASN A 530 -16.45 -0.04 -8.72
N HIS A 531 -17.19 -0.55 -7.74
CA HIS A 531 -18.31 -1.47 -7.94
C HIS A 531 -19.67 -0.80 -7.66
N GLY A 532 -19.70 0.53 -7.59
CA GLY A 532 -20.93 1.33 -7.49
C GLY A 532 -21.46 1.53 -6.07
N LEU A 533 -20.78 1.04 -5.02
CA LEU A 533 -21.19 1.31 -3.64
C LEU A 533 -20.72 2.71 -3.22
N LEU A 534 -21.67 3.60 -2.97
CA LEU A 534 -21.36 4.93 -2.45
C LEU A 534 -21.01 4.86 -0.96
N ILE A 535 -19.79 5.28 -0.64
CA ILE A 535 -19.34 5.49 0.74
C ILE A 535 -19.12 6.98 0.97
N ILE A 536 -19.70 7.51 2.04
CA ILE A 536 -19.57 8.89 2.48
C ILE A 536 -18.81 8.89 3.80
N VAL A 537 -17.65 9.54 3.82
CA VAL A 537 -16.85 9.73 5.04
C VAL A 537 -17.28 11.06 5.66
N ALA A 538 -18.05 11.00 6.74
CA ALA A 538 -18.63 12.17 7.41
C ALA A 538 -18.78 11.91 8.93
N PRO A 539 -17.68 12.00 9.70
CA PRO A 539 -17.69 11.80 11.14
C PRO A 539 -18.75 12.62 11.88
N GLU A 540 -18.94 13.87 11.46
CA GLU A 540 -19.89 14.82 12.04
C GLU A 540 -21.35 14.37 11.93
N ILE A 541 -21.68 13.59 10.89
CA ILE A 541 -23.01 13.00 10.71
C ILE A 541 -23.18 11.85 11.71
N ILE A 542 -22.17 11.00 11.84
CA ILE A 542 -22.19 9.83 12.73
C ILE A 542 -22.27 10.26 14.20
N GLU A 543 -21.53 11.29 14.59
CA GLU A 543 -21.55 11.84 15.96
C GLU A 543 -22.88 12.51 16.32
N ALA A 544 -23.53 13.14 15.34
CA ALA A 544 -24.79 13.84 15.54
C ALA A 544 -26.01 12.90 15.52
N TYR A 545 -25.96 11.81 14.76
CA TYR A 545 -27.08 10.88 14.60
C TYR A 545 -27.55 10.27 15.93
N ARG A 546 -28.87 10.14 16.09
CA ARG A 546 -29.52 9.39 17.17
C ARG A 546 -30.48 8.37 16.57
N SER A 547 -30.61 7.22 17.25
CA SER A 547 -31.45 6.12 16.76
C SER A 547 -32.89 6.58 16.51
N GLY A 548 -33.36 6.43 15.27
CA GLY A 548 -34.69 6.85 14.83
C GLY A 548 -34.71 8.17 14.04
N ASP A 549 -33.59 8.90 13.96
CA ASP A 549 -33.49 10.08 13.10
C ASP A 549 -33.67 9.70 11.62
N ALA A 550 -34.36 10.55 10.87
CA ALA A 550 -34.49 10.38 9.43
C ALA A 550 -33.21 10.84 8.73
N VAL A 551 -32.62 9.98 7.91
CA VAL A 551 -31.44 10.29 7.09
C VAL A 551 -31.81 10.27 5.62
N ILE A 552 -31.57 11.38 4.92
CA ILE A 552 -31.83 11.52 3.49
C ILE A 552 -30.53 11.90 2.80
N VAL A 553 -30.08 11.08 1.86
CA VAL A 553 -28.91 11.35 1.02
C VAL A 553 -29.38 11.88 -0.33
N ASP A 554 -29.07 13.13 -0.64
CA ASP A 554 -29.27 13.73 -1.97
C ASP A 554 -27.91 13.94 -2.64
N ILE A 555 -27.57 13.01 -3.54
CA ILE A 555 -26.27 13.00 -4.19
C ILE A 555 -26.20 14.10 -5.27
N SER A 556 -27.31 14.39 -5.95
CA SER A 556 -27.40 15.44 -6.97
C SER A 556 -27.13 16.82 -6.41
N ASP A 557 -27.69 17.09 -5.22
CA ASP A 557 -27.51 18.37 -4.52
C ASP A 557 -26.28 18.37 -3.60
N GLY A 558 -25.55 17.25 -3.50
CA GLY A 558 -24.34 17.11 -2.69
C GLY A 558 -24.62 17.27 -1.19
N LYS A 559 -25.73 16.74 -0.68
CA LYS A 559 -26.21 16.97 0.68
C LYS A 559 -26.66 15.71 1.39
N VAL A 560 -26.49 15.70 2.71
CA VAL A 560 -27.13 14.73 3.60
C VAL A 560 -27.92 15.48 4.66
N ASN A 561 -29.18 15.12 4.84
CA ASN A 561 -30.03 15.66 5.88
C ASN A 561 -30.19 14.63 6.99
N VAL A 562 -29.94 15.04 8.23
CA VAL A 562 -30.32 14.30 9.44
C VAL A 562 -31.41 15.10 10.13
N ASN A 563 -32.65 14.62 10.04
CA ASN A 563 -33.86 15.40 10.34
C ASN A 563 -33.85 16.76 9.60
N GLU A 564 -33.84 17.88 10.33
CA GLU A 564 -33.82 19.24 9.78
C GLU A 564 -32.40 19.78 9.55
N LYS A 565 -31.35 19.08 10.00
CA LYS A 565 -29.97 19.54 9.88
C LYS A 565 -29.34 19.08 8.57
N GLU A 566 -28.87 20.03 7.79
CA GLU A 566 -28.19 19.83 6.51
C GLU A 566 -26.67 19.73 6.70
N TYR A 567 -26.05 18.77 6.02
CA TYR A 567 -24.61 18.59 5.92
C TYR A 567 -24.22 18.60 4.44
N CYS A 568 -23.29 19.49 4.08
CA CYS A 568 -22.75 19.55 2.73
C CYS A 568 -21.70 18.47 2.53
N LEU A 569 -21.84 17.70 1.47
CA LEU A 569 -20.84 16.72 1.06
C LEU A 569 -19.71 17.40 0.27
N PRO A 570 -18.50 16.77 0.21
CA PRO A 570 -17.45 17.20 -0.69
C PRO A 570 -17.90 17.21 -2.15
N GLU A 571 -17.28 18.04 -2.99
CA GLU A 571 -17.59 18.07 -4.42
C GLU A 571 -17.28 16.71 -5.08
N TYR A 572 -18.31 16.11 -5.68
CA TYR A 572 -18.20 14.90 -6.48
C TYR A 572 -18.12 15.25 -7.96
N ASN A 573 -17.09 14.73 -8.63
CA ASN A 573 -17.01 14.84 -10.09
C ASN A 573 -18.20 14.10 -10.75
N PRO A 574 -18.88 14.68 -11.76
CA PRO A 574 -20.03 14.04 -12.43
C PRO A 574 -19.77 12.62 -12.94
N ILE A 575 -18.52 12.30 -13.33
CA ILE A 575 -18.14 10.95 -13.78
C ILE A 575 -18.30 9.92 -12.64
N ILE A 576 -18.10 10.31 -11.38
CA ILE A 576 -18.32 9.41 -10.23
C ILE A 576 -19.80 9.10 -10.07
N LEU A 577 -20.67 10.09 -10.28
CA LEU A 577 -22.12 9.90 -10.24
C LEU A 577 -22.57 8.97 -11.36
N GLU A 578 -22.01 9.14 -12.56
CA GLU A 578 -22.24 8.23 -13.68
C GLU A 578 -21.72 6.82 -13.37
N MET A 579 -20.54 6.70 -12.75
CA MET A 579 -19.96 5.41 -12.34
C MET A 579 -20.88 4.67 -11.37
N ILE A 580 -21.39 5.37 -10.36
CA ILE A 580 -22.35 4.82 -9.39
C ILE A 580 -23.64 4.42 -10.11
N ALA A 581 -24.19 5.27 -10.96
CA ALA A 581 -25.39 4.99 -11.73
C ALA A 581 -25.25 3.76 -12.65
N LYS A 582 -24.06 3.54 -13.21
CA LYS A 582 -23.71 2.37 -14.04
C LYS A 582 -23.20 1.16 -13.23
N LYS A 583 -23.33 1.19 -11.89
CA LYS A 583 -22.91 0.11 -10.97
C LYS A 583 -21.41 -0.25 -11.05
N GLY A 584 -20.56 0.74 -11.32
CA GLY A 584 -19.11 0.62 -11.23
C GLY A 584 -18.34 1.01 -12.50
N ILE A 585 -17.01 0.99 -12.37
CA ILE A 585 -16.06 1.48 -13.38
C ILE A 585 -16.08 0.65 -14.68
N MET A 586 -16.46 -0.62 -14.60
CA MET A 586 -16.58 -1.49 -15.78
C MET A 586 -17.80 -1.14 -16.64
N GLY A 587 -18.79 -0.45 -16.09
CA GLY A 587 -19.96 0.02 -16.82
C GLY A 587 -19.72 1.33 -17.55
N LEU A 588 -18.65 2.08 -17.21
CA LEU A 588 -18.38 3.41 -17.78
C LEU A 588 -18.03 3.40 -19.26
#